data_AF-A0A835XAK6-F1
#
_entry.id   AF-A0A835XAK6-F1
#
_cell.length_a   1.000
_cell.length_b   1.000
_cell.length_c   1.000
_cell.angle_alpha   90.00
_cell.angle_beta   90.00
_cell.angle_gamma   90.00
#
_symmetry.space_group_name_H-M   'P 1'
#
loop_
_entity.id
_entity.type
_entity.pdbx_description
1 polymer ?
#
loop_
_entity_poly.entity_id
_entity_poly.type
_entity_poly.pdbx_seq_one_letter_code
_entity_poly.pdbx_strand_id
1 'polypeptide(L)' 'MKIIELFKQNKKNNDTLATWINKIVNGNEDSQIKSIDDFKKILSPLVVPPTKEEDSDFYADYGSDGSYHTKTGRGECAA' A
#
# COMPACT_ATOMS: atom_id res chain seq x y z
N MET A 1 1.21 12.55 -2.38
CA MET A 1 0.62 11.24 -1.99
C MET A 1 -0.56 11.01 -2.93
N LYS A 2 -0.39 10.15 -3.94
CA LYS A 2 -1.25 10.11 -5.15
C LYS A 2 -2.75 10.00 -4.87
N ILE A 3 -3.14 9.20 -3.88
CA ILE A 3 -4.55 9.00 -3.51
C ILE A 3 -5.23 10.33 -3.11
N ILE A 4 -4.52 11.19 -2.36
CA ILE A 4 -5.06 12.49 -1.92
C ILE A 4 -5.23 13.44 -3.11
N GLU A 5 -4.33 13.40 -4.09
CA GLU A 5 -4.43 14.20 -5.32
C GLU A 5 -5.65 13.78 -6.15
N LEU A 6 -5.82 12.46 -6.35
CA LEU A 6 -6.98 11.92 -7.07
C LEU A 6 -8.29 12.30 -6.37
N PHE A 7 -8.34 12.20 -5.04
CA PHE A 7 -9.49 12.64 -4.26
C PHE A 7 -9.78 14.12 -4.47
N LYS A 8 -8.77 15.00 -4.36
CA LYS A 8 -8.97 16.45 -4.56
C LYS A 8 -9.48 16.80 -5.96
N GLN A 9 -9.08 16.04 -6.98
CA GLN A 9 -9.48 16.26 -8.37
C GLN A 9 -10.89 15.73 -8.69
N ASN A 10 -11.33 14.66 -8.04
CA ASN A 10 -12.56 13.95 -8.41
C ASN A 10 -13.70 14.07 -7.40
N LYS A 11 -13.44 14.53 -6.17
CA LYS A 11 -14.47 14.65 -5.13
C LYS A 11 -15.57 15.63 -5.53
N LYS A 12 -16.82 15.33 -5.16
CA LYS A 12 -17.92 16.30 -5.23
C LYS A 12 -17.92 17.22 -4.00
N ASN A 13 -18.72 18.29 -4.04
CA ASN A 13 -18.91 19.14 -2.86
C ASN A 13 -19.46 18.29 -1.70
N ASN A 14 -18.86 18.44 -0.50
CA ASN A 14 -19.12 17.66 0.72
C ASN A 14 -18.64 16.20 0.74
N ASP A 15 -17.93 15.71 -0.28
CA ASP A 15 -17.30 14.40 -0.17
C ASP A 15 -16.11 14.40 0.79
N THR A 16 -16.08 13.40 1.65
CA THR A 16 -14.90 12.98 2.41
C THR A 16 -14.13 11.93 1.61
N LEU A 17 -12.86 11.67 1.97
CA LEU A 17 -12.09 10.60 1.33
C LEU A 17 -12.81 9.25 1.44
N ALA A 18 -13.39 8.95 2.61
CA ALA A 18 -14.11 7.71 2.86
C ALA A 18 -15.39 7.59 2.00
N THR A 19 -16.20 8.66 1.92
CA THR A 19 -17.42 8.64 1.11
C THR A 19 -17.12 8.54 -0.38
N TRP A 20 -16.05 9.19 -0.84
CA TRP A 20 -15.60 9.10 -2.23
C TRP A 20 -15.10 7.69 -2.59
N ILE A 21 -14.25 7.08 -1.75
CA ILE A 21 -13.81 5.69 -1.96
C ILE A 21 -15.00 4.73 -1.98
N ASN A 22 -15.97 4.90 -1.07
CA ASN A 22 -17.18 4.07 -1.06
C ASN A 22 -17.99 4.19 -2.36
N LYS A 23 -18.05 5.36 -3.01
CA LYS A 23 -18.74 5.51 -4.30
C LYS A 23 -18.03 4.72 -5.40
N ILE A 24 -16.70 4.78 -5.46
CA ILE A 24 -15.89 4.03 -6.42
C ILE A 24 -16.09 2.52 -6.23
N VAL A 25 -16.05 2.05 -4.98
CA VAL A 25 -16.23 0.63 -4.64
C VAL A 25 -17.61 0.13 -5.06
N ASN A 26 -18.64 0.97 -4.89
CA ASN A 26 -20.02 0.63 -5.24
C ASN A 26 -20.38 0.91 -6.72
N GLY A 27 -19.44 1.40 -7.54
CA GLY A 27 -19.68 1.73 -8.95
C GLY A 27 -20.61 2.93 -9.17
N ASN A 28 -20.82 3.76 -8.15
CA ASN A 28 -21.74 4.91 -8.15
C ASN A 28 -21.02 6.25 -8.38
N GLU A 29 -19.81 6.20 -8.94
CA GLU A 29 -19.00 7.39 -9.19
C GLU A 29 -19.00 7.76 -10.68
N ASP A 30 -19.34 9.02 -10.96
CA ASP A 30 -19.47 9.57 -12.32
C ASP A 30 -18.18 10.21 -12.86
N SER A 31 -17.08 10.14 -12.11
CA SER A 31 -15.80 10.76 -12.44
C SER A 31 -15.00 9.93 -13.47
N GLN A 32 -13.74 10.29 -13.71
CA GLN A 32 -12.83 9.43 -14.49
C GLN A 32 -12.52 8.10 -13.79
N ILE A 33 -12.67 8.03 -12.47
CA ILE A 33 -12.43 6.83 -11.67
C ILE A 33 -13.79 6.29 -11.26
N LYS A 34 -14.32 5.37 -12.06
CA LYS A 34 -15.69 4.84 -11.89
C LYS A 34 -15.70 3.51 -11.14
N SER A 35 -14.58 2.80 -11.16
CA SER A 35 -14.47 1.46 -10.63
C SER A 35 -13.17 1.24 -9.85
N ILE A 36 -13.17 0.15 -9.07
CA ILE A 36 -11.96 -0.34 -8.41
C ILE A 36 -10.87 -0.67 -9.43
N ASP A 37 -11.22 -1.17 -10.61
CA ASP A 37 -10.24 -1.53 -11.62
C ASP A 37 -9.55 -0.30 -12.23
N ASP A 38 -10.28 0.79 -12.43
CA ASP A 38 -9.68 2.06 -12.84
C ASP A 38 -8.73 2.59 -11.77
N PHE A 39 -9.14 2.50 -10.51
CA PHE A 39 -8.32 2.91 -9.39
C PHE A 39 -7.03 2.07 -9.27
N LYS A 40 -7.15 0.74 -9.42
CA LYS A 40 -6.01 -0.19 -9.44
C LYS A 40 -5.06 0.12 -10.59
N LYS A 41 -5.55 0.38 -11.80
CA LYS A 41 -4.70 0.73 -12.96
C LYS A 41 -3.87 1.98 -12.70
N ILE A 42 -4.45 3.01 -12.07
CA ILE A 42 -3.74 4.25 -11.74
C ILE A 42 -2.68 4.05 -10.66
N LEU A 43 -2.97 3.20 -9.67
CA LEU A 43 -2.04 2.93 -8.56
C LEU A 43 -0.99 1.87 -8.89
N SER A 44 -1.24 1.02 -9.89
CA SER A 44 -0.36 -0.11 -10.23
C SER A 44 1.10 0.30 -10.43
N PRO A 45 1.45 1.41 -11.11
CA PRO A 45 2.85 1.78 -11.28
C PRO A 45 3.55 2.19 -9.98
N LEU A 46 2.79 2.58 -8.95
CA LEU A 46 3.34 3.06 -7.67
C LEU A 46 3.66 1.92 -6.69
N VAL A 47 3.14 0.72 -6.95
CA VAL A 47 3.35 -0.47 -6.11
C VAL A 47 4.36 -1.45 -6.72
N VAL A 48 4.89 -1.13 -7.91
CA VAL A 48 5.98 -1.89 -8.51
C VAL A 48 7.27 -1.48 -7.78
N PRO A 49 7.99 -2.44 -7.19
CA PRO A 49 9.29 -2.14 -6.59
C PRO A 49 10.26 -1.68 -7.70
N PRO A 50 11.22 -0.79 -7.38
CA PRO A 50 12.27 -0.41 -8.32
C PRO A 50 13.07 -1.64 -8.74
N THR A 51 13.68 -1.62 -9.92
CA THR A 51 14.65 -2.66 -10.29
C THR A 51 15.91 -2.54 -9.42
N LYS A 52 16.71 -3.62 -9.36
CA LYS A 52 17.95 -3.63 -8.59
C LYS A 52 18.96 -2.59 -9.12
N GLU A 53 18.92 -2.31 -10.41
CA GLU A 53 19.76 -1.30 -11.07
C GLU A 53 19.32 0.12 -10.71
N GLU A 54 18.03 0.34 -10.48
CA GLU A 54 17.46 1.64 -10.09
C GLU A 54 17.64 1.93 -8.60
N ASP A 55 17.50 0.92 -7.75
CA ASP A 55 17.66 1.03 -6.29
C ASP A 55 18.14 -0.29 -5.70
N SER A 56 19.46 -0.44 -5.58
CA SER A 56 20.07 -1.64 -4.98
C SER A 56 19.82 -1.74 -3.48
N ASP A 57 19.67 -0.60 -2.80
CA ASP A 57 19.51 -0.52 -1.35
C ASP A 57 18.13 -1.02 -0.92
N PHE A 58 17.11 -0.85 -1.76
CA PHE A 58 15.78 -1.44 -1.58
C PHE A 58 15.81 -2.95 -1.33
N TYR A 59 16.83 -3.64 -1.87
CA TYR A 59 17.00 -5.10 -1.75
C TYR A 59 18.07 -5.51 -0.75
N ALA A 60 18.71 -4.59 -0.03
CA ALA A 60 19.84 -4.89 0.85
C ALA A 60 19.49 -5.88 1.97
N ASP A 61 18.24 -5.84 2.46
CA ASP A 61 17.73 -6.73 3.50
C ASP A 61 17.12 -8.03 2.94
N TYR A 62 16.92 -8.12 1.62
CA TYR A 62 16.26 -9.26 0.99
C TYR A 62 17.24 -10.42 0.81
N GLY A 63 17.04 -11.51 1.57
CA GLY A 63 17.94 -12.67 1.54
C GLY A 63 19.21 -12.49 2.36
N SER A 64 19.25 -11.50 3.26
CA SER A 64 20.29 -11.44 4.29
C SER A 64 20.05 -12.58 5.27
N ASP A 65 20.93 -13.60 5.23
CA ASP A 65 21.03 -14.68 6.22
C ASP A 65 21.55 -14.15 7.57
N GLY A 66 21.00 -13.03 8.04
CA GLY A 66 21.23 -12.54 9.38
C GLY A 66 20.82 -13.64 10.34
N SER A 67 21.83 -14.32 10.91
CA SER A 67 21.63 -15.41 11.85
C SER A 67 20.77 -14.91 13.02
N TYR A 68 19.47 -15.20 13.00
CA TYR A 68 18.58 -14.82 14.09
C TYR A 68 18.90 -15.74 15.28
N HIS A 69 19.42 -15.15 16.35
CA HIS A 69 19.73 -15.88 17.57
C HIS A 69 18.57 -15.73 18.56
N THR A 70 17.67 -16.72 18.59
CA THR A 70 16.61 -16.77 19.61
C THR A 70 17.24 -17.07 20.96
N LYS A 71 17.33 -16.09 21.86
CA LYS A 71 17.62 -16.35 23.27
C LYS A 71 16.33 -16.71 23.98
N THR A 72 16.04 -18.00 24.10
CA THR A 72 15.01 -18.48 25.03
C THR A 72 15.54 -18.33 26.45
N GLY A 73 14.88 -17.54 27.29
CA GLY A 73 15.18 -17.53 28.72
C GLY A 73 15.01 -18.94 29.27
N ARG A 74 16.02 -19.46 29.99
CA ARG A 74 15.86 -20.69 30.78
C ARG A 74 14.78 -20.39 31.82
N GLY A 75 13.55 -20.81 31.55
CA GLY A 75 12.56 -20.97 32.60
C GLY A 75 13.08 -22.06 33.53
N GLU A 76 13.47 -21.68 34.73
CA GLU A 76 13.75 -22.63 35.82
C GLU A 76 12.42 -23.27 36.23
N CYS A 77 11.97 -24.27 35.48
CA CYS A 77 11.19 -25.34 36.07
C CYS A 77 12.19 -26.27 36.77
N ALA A 78 12.64 -25.85 37.95
CA ALA A 78 13.32 -26.73 38.89
C ALA A 78 12.28 -27.72 39.43
N ALA A 79 12.45 -28.99 39.09
CA ALA A 79 11.77 -30.12 39.72
C ALA A 79 12.51 -30.54 41.00
#